data_AF-A0A958MU09-F1
#
_entry.id   AF-A0A958MU09-F1
#
_cell.length_a   1.000
_cell.length_b   1.000
_cell.length_c   1.000
_cell.angle_alpha   90.00
_cell.angle_beta   90.00
_cell.angle_gamma   90.00
#
_symmetry.space_group_name_H-M   'P 1'
#
loop_
_entity.id
_entity.type
_entity.pdbx_description
1 polymer ?
#
loop_
_entity_poly.entity_id
_entity_poly.type
_entity_poly.pdbx_seq_one_letter_code
_entity_poly.pdbx_strand_id
1 'polypeptide(L)'
;MIKRSPDWLQGRVVRRQFMLPTRLPKEMVFKVAETRDEFEQALGLVYEAYLEQGLISSNQQAQRFTKYHAFPYSTVIVGKWKDEVVATLMVIMDSPLGLPADAGWDLEGIRGLGDRVAEISSLAIKRGWRRRRGFILMPLVKFLYEYAVKYAGVDHFVAITNQSARFFYRHILRFQDLDQRLAGKSYQFVKTDRPWGMTLDLRRARKEFRRASVGKSDSRNIFRFFCERRFEGFQFPKREFFKSFDSVLDAKVLQMFFCQGPLSASDISDEDREFLRSVYHFNEFRKVIPPGLIPGRLDRKHPRFPVRIKGFLRGSTEAVSLPIEILEVSQRGLVIRAHEIQLSGFKMRLCFPISDQKTVELEASPVWMKAGGLIGLKISRITDGTWGSYIRYLEGSLRNRPKAE
;
A
#
# COMPACT_ATOMS: atom_id res chain seq x y z
N MET A 1 -17.08 4.02 -29.91
CA MET A 1 -16.41 3.29 -31.01
C MET A 1 -15.25 2.39 -30.57
N ILE A 2 -14.25 2.85 -29.80
CA ILE A 2 -13.06 2.02 -29.41
C ILE A 2 -13.41 0.71 -28.69
N LYS A 3 -14.47 0.69 -27.87
CA LYS A 3 -14.85 -0.46 -27.02
C LYS A 3 -15.10 -1.78 -27.77
N ARG A 4 -15.42 -1.73 -29.06
CA ARG A 4 -15.70 -2.91 -29.91
C ARG A 4 -14.57 -3.22 -30.91
N SER A 5 -13.47 -2.46 -30.87
CA SER A 5 -12.32 -2.65 -31.77
C SER A 5 -11.37 -3.74 -31.27
N PRO A 6 -10.53 -4.34 -32.12
CA PRO A 6 -9.49 -5.28 -31.68
C PRO A 6 -8.52 -4.68 -30.66
N ASP A 7 -8.01 -5.49 -29.73
CA ASP A 7 -7.13 -5.07 -28.62
C ASP A 7 -5.92 -4.24 -29.07
N TRP A 8 -5.29 -4.62 -30.19
CA TRP A 8 -4.14 -3.90 -30.73
C TRP A 8 -4.50 -2.46 -31.17
N LEU A 9 -5.71 -2.24 -31.70
CA LEU A 9 -6.18 -0.93 -32.13
C LEU A 9 -6.56 -0.08 -30.91
N GLN A 10 -7.22 -0.69 -29.92
CA GLN A 10 -7.52 -0.05 -28.64
C GLN A 10 -6.23 0.47 -27.99
N GLY A 11 -5.20 -0.37 -27.89
CA GLY A 11 -3.91 0.02 -27.32
C GLY A 11 -3.21 1.13 -28.09
N ARG A 12 -3.27 1.13 -29.44
CA ARG A 12 -2.73 2.22 -30.26
C ARG A 12 -3.44 3.55 -29.99
N VAL A 13 -4.77 3.54 -29.90
CA VAL A 13 -5.55 4.77 -29.68
C VAL A 13 -5.30 5.32 -28.29
N VAL A 14 -5.35 4.48 -27.26
CA VAL A 14 -5.13 4.90 -25.87
C VAL A 14 -3.74 5.50 -25.70
N ARG A 15 -2.69 4.86 -26.22
CA ARG A 15 -1.30 5.36 -26.14
C ARG A 15 -1.10 6.70 -26.82
N ARG A 16 -1.86 7.01 -27.88
CA ARG A 16 -1.78 8.33 -28.55
C ARG A 16 -2.36 9.46 -27.70
N GLN A 17 -3.24 9.15 -26.74
CA GLN A 17 -3.87 10.15 -25.87
C GLN A 17 -3.00 10.58 -24.69
N PHE A 18 -1.91 9.86 -24.41
CA PHE A 18 -1.02 10.17 -23.30
C PHE A 18 0.32 10.66 -23.83
N MET A 19 0.69 11.88 -23.43
CA MET A 19 2.04 12.42 -23.60
C MET A 19 2.71 12.42 -22.23
N LEU A 20 3.86 11.76 -22.14
CA LEU A 20 4.60 11.64 -20.88
C LEU A 20 5.38 12.94 -20.64
N PRO A 21 5.13 13.66 -19.53
CA PRO A 21 5.85 14.89 -19.25
C PRO A 21 7.34 14.59 -19.05
N THR A 22 8.20 15.44 -19.62
CA THR A 22 9.65 15.42 -19.42
C THR A 22 10.09 16.20 -18.20
N ARG A 23 9.33 17.25 -17.86
CA ARG A 23 9.50 18.10 -16.70
C ARG A 23 8.15 18.40 -16.07
N LEU A 24 8.18 18.72 -14.78
CA LEU A 24 7.03 19.25 -14.06
C LEU A 24 7.30 20.71 -13.67
N PRO A 25 6.26 21.53 -13.51
CA PRO A 25 6.38 22.84 -12.88
C PRO A 25 6.91 22.69 -11.47
N LYS A 26 7.65 23.69 -10.97
CA LYS A 26 8.28 23.64 -9.63
C LYS A 26 7.23 23.61 -8.51
N GLU A 27 6.06 24.18 -8.78
CA GLU A 27 4.90 24.23 -7.89
C GLU A 27 4.19 22.88 -7.76
N MET A 28 4.49 21.93 -8.64
CA MET A 28 3.87 20.60 -8.64
C MET A 28 4.68 19.64 -7.79
N VAL A 29 4.09 19.21 -6.68
CA VAL A 29 4.70 18.26 -5.74
C VAL A 29 3.90 16.96 -5.70
N PHE A 30 4.57 15.82 -5.63
CA PHE A 30 3.96 14.51 -5.36
C PHE A 30 4.60 13.92 -4.11
N LYS A 31 3.76 13.52 -3.15
CA LYS A 31 4.21 13.02 -1.85
C LYS A 31 3.20 12.08 -1.21
N VAL A 32 3.62 11.38 -0.16
CA VAL A 32 2.70 10.77 0.80
C VAL A 32 2.06 11.89 1.63
N ALA A 33 0.76 11.82 1.90
CA ALA A 33 0.09 12.77 2.78
C ALA A 33 0.64 12.64 4.21
N GLU A 34 1.02 13.77 4.82
CA GLU A 34 1.61 13.82 6.15
C GLU A 34 0.77 14.63 7.14
N THR A 35 -0.11 15.50 6.63
CA THR A 35 -0.98 16.34 7.46
C THR A 35 -2.43 15.93 7.35
N ARG A 36 -3.20 16.26 8.39
CA ARG A 36 -4.66 16.12 8.41
C ARG A 36 -5.32 16.88 7.25
N ASP A 37 -4.86 18.09 6.97
CA ASP A 37 -5.35 18.93 5.86
C ASP A 37 -5.14 18.24 4.49
N GLU A 38 -3.95 17.71 4.22
CA GLU A 38 -3.67 16.96 3.00
C GLU A 38 -4.58 15.72 2.86
N PHE A 39 -4.85 15.04 3.97
CA PHE A 39 -5.73 13.87 4.01
C PHE A 39 -7.20 14.26 3.73
N GLU A 40 -7.73 15.27 4.41
CA GLU A 40 -9.11 15.76 4.21
C GLU A 40 -9.34 16.27 2.79
N GLN A 41 -8.41 17.05 2.23
CA GLN A 41 -8.51 17.50 0.83
C GLN A 41 -8.51 16.33 -0.16
N ALA A 42 -7.69 15.30 0.08
CA ALA A 42 -7.68 14.09 -0.74
C ALA A 42 -9.04 13.37 -0.72
N LEU A 43 -9.65 13.24 0.46
CA LEU A 43 -10.95 12.58 0.64
C LEU A 43 -12.09 13.37 0.00
N GLY A 44 -12.09 14.70 0.16
CA GLY A 44 -13.03 15.60 -0.52
C GLY A 44 -12.91 15.50 -2.03
N LEU A 45 -11.68 15.50 -2.56
CA LEU A 45 -11.43 15.37 -4.01
C LEU A 45 -11.95 14.04 -4.57
N VAL A 46 -11.80 12.93 -3.84
CA VAL A 46 -12.33 11.63 -4.23
C VAL A 46 -13.85 11.65 -4.25
N TYR A 47 -14.46 12.21 -3.20
CA TYR A 47 -15.91 12.35 -3.11
C TYR A 47 -16.48 13.14 -4.29
N GLU A 48 -15.95 14.35 -4.54
CA GLU A 48 -16.37 15.20 -5.66
C GLU A 48 -16.24 14.45 -6.99
N ALA A 49 -15.07 13.86 -7.26
CA ALA A 49 -14.82 13.18 -8.53
C ALA A 49 -15.70 11.94 -8.73
N TYR A 50 -16.05 11.24 -7.66
CA TYR A 50 -16.90 10.04 -7.72
C TYR A 50 -18.37 10.41 -7.82
N LEU A 51 -18.81 11.47 -7.14
CA LEU A 51 -20.17 12.01 -7.25
C LEU A 51 -20.43 12.53 -8.66
N GLU A 52 -19.50 13.30 -9.24
CA GLU A 52 -19.57 13.77 -10.64
C GLU A 52 -19.70 12.60 -11.64
N GLN A 53 -19.12 11.44 -11.34
CA GLN A 53 -19.16 10.25 -12.19
C GLN A 53 -20.35 9.33 -11.89
N GLY A 54 -21.20 9.67 -10.92
CA GLY A 54 -22.32 8.82 -10.49
C GLY A 54 -21.90 7.55 -9.77
N LEU A 55 -20.65 7.46 -9.30
CA LEU A 55 -20.09 6.26 -8.64
C LEU A 55 -20.55 6.13 -7.18
N ILE A 56 -21.01 7.20 -6.56
CA ILE A 56 -21.51 7.24 -5.17
C ILE A 56 -22.77 8.09 -5.08
N SER A 57 -23.52 7.94 -3.99
CA SER A 57 -24.55 8.92 -3.59
C SER A 57 -23.93 10.05 -2.79
N SER A 58 -24.59 11.20 -2.74
CA SER A 58 -24.20 12.27 -1.82
C SER A 58 -24.37 11.84 -0.36
N ASN A 59 -23.58 12.41 0.54
CA ASN A 59 -23.71 12.26 1.99
C ASN A 59 -23.53 13.61 2.69
N GLN A 60 -23.88 13.69 3.97
CA GLN A 60 -23.87 14.94 4.74
C GLN A 60 -22.46 15.52 4.92
N GLN A 61 -21.44 14.66 5.00
CA GLN A 61 -20.05 15.03 5.26
C GLN A 61 -19.29 15.46 4.00
N ALA A 62 -19.89 15.33 2.81
CA ALA A 62 -19.25 15.60 1.52
C ALA A 62 -17.86 14.94 1.34
N GLN A 63 -17.68 13.76 1.94
CA GLN A 63 -16.41 13.04 1.94
C GLN A 63 -16.65 11.54 1.74
N ARG A 64 -15.70 10.87 1.10
CA ARG A 64 -15.76 9.43 0.85
C ARG A 64 -14.81 8.70 1.79
N PHE A 65 -15.37 8.01 2.78
CA PHE A 65 -14.61 7.19 3.71
C PHE A 65 -15.03 5.72 3.67
N THR A 66 -14.09 4.84 4.06
CA THR A 66 -14.28 3.39 4.21
C THR A 66 -13.38 2.89 5.34
N LYS A 67 -13.63 1.69 5.87
CA LYS A 67 -12.77 1.04 6.86
C LYS A 67 -11.28 1.02 6.48
N TYR A 68 -10.98 0.93 5.19
CA TYR A 68 -9.60 0.91 4.68
C TYR A 68 -8.87 2.24 4.91
N HIS A 69 -9.58 3.36 5.03
CA HIS A 69 -8.98 4.66 5.36
C HIS A 69 -8.54 4.76 6.83
N ALA A 70 -9.13 3.94 7.71
CA ALA A 70 -8.70 3.84 9.11
C ALA A 70 -7.54 2.83 9.30
N PHE A 71 -7.19 2.07 8.26
CA PHE A 71 -6.13 1.06 8.35
C PHE A 71 -4.74 1.71 8.30
N PRO A 72 -3.85 1.46 9.29
CA PRO A 72 -2.57 2.17 9.38
C PRO A 72 -1.55 1.82 8.30
N TYR A 73 -1.77 0.73 7.56
CA TYR A 73 -0.91 0.38 6.42
C TYR A 73 -1.51 0.80 5.09
N SER A 74 -2.59 1.58 5.11
CA SER A 74 -3.03 2.33 3.96
C SER A 74 -2.25 3.63 3.85
N THR A 75 -1.79 3.94 2.65
CA THR A 75 -1.03 5.16 2.37
C THR A 75 -1.75 6.00 1.33
N VAL A 76 -2.03 7.26 1.68
CA VAL A 76 -2.59 8.25 0.76
C VAL A 76 -1.45 9.01 0.08
N ILE A 77 -1.49 9.07 -1.24
CA ILE A 77 -0.52 9.77 -2.08
C ILE A 77 -1.23 10.95 -2.71
N VAL A 78 -0.66 12.14 -2.55
CA VAL A 78 -1.22 13.40 -3.08
C VAL A 78 -0.30 14.01 -4.12
N GLY A 79 -0.90 14.59 -5.15
CA GLY A 79 -0.30 15.54 -6.07
C GLY A 79 -0.81 16.94 -5.72
N LYS A 80 0.10 17.83 -5.34
CA LYS A 80 -0.19 19.18 -4.89
C LYS A 80 0.25 20.22 -5.90
N TRP A 81 -0.56 21.27 -6.05
CA TRP A 81 -0.16 22.52 -6.68
C TRP A 81 -0.09 23.59 -5.59
N LYS A 82 1.13 24.01 -5.23
CA LYS A 82 1.36 24.77 -3.98
C LYS A 82 0.79 23.98 -2.79
N ASP A 83 -0.15 24.55 -2.04
CA ASP A 83 -0.76 23.92 -0.86
C ASP A 83 -2.03 23.12 -1.16
N GLU A 84 -2.56 23.19 -2.38
CA GLU A 84 -3.81 22.55 -2.77
C GLU A 84 -3.58 21.13 -3.32
N VAL A 85 -4.31 20.14 -2.81
CA VAL A 85 -4.35 18.79 -3.37
C VAL A 85 -5.18 18.78 -4.66
N VAL A 86 -4.51 18.56 -5.80
CA VAL A 86 -5.13 18.55 -7.13
C VAL A 86 -5.24 17.14 -7.73
N ALA A 87 -4.58 16.16 -7.12
CA ALA A 87 -4.72 14.75 -7.46
C ALA A 87 -4.44 13.87 -6.23
N THR A 88 -5.07 12.70 -6.18
CA THR A 88 -4.83 11.75 -5.11
C THR A 88 -5.04 10.31 -5.58
N LEU A 89 -4.40 9.38 -4.89
CA LEU A 89 -4.73 7.97 -4.89
C LEU A 89 -4.35 7.34 -3.54
N MET A 90 -4.85 6.15 -3.29
CA MET A 90 -4.59 5.42 -2.06
C MET A 90 -4.02 4.03 -2.38
N VAL A 91 -3.07 3.59 -1.56
CA VAL A 91 -2.51 2.24 -1.59
C VAL A 91 -2.97 1.53 -0.32
N ILE A 92 -3.73 0.46 -0.48
CA ILE A 92 -4.22 -0.36 0.64
C ILE A 92 -3.39 -1.63 0.64
N MET A 93 -2.54 -1.80 1.66
CA MET A 93 -1.77 -3.03 1.82
C MET A 93 -2.70 -4.17 2.25
N ASP A 94 -2.51 -5.36 1.67
CA ASP A 94 -3.26 -6.55 2.06
C ASP A 94 -2.99 -6.92 3.54
N SER A 95 -4.03 -7.36 4.23
CA SER A 95 -4.02 -7.58 5.67
C SER A 95 -5.19 -8.47 6.10
N PRO A 96 -5.32 -8.82 7.39
CA PRO A 96 -6.53 -9.47 7.90
C PRO A 96 -7.84 -8.71 7.64
N LEU A 97 -7.81 -7.39 7.38
CA LEU A 97 -9.02 -6.64 6.94
C LEU A 97 -9.43 -6.94 5.49
N GLY A 98 -8.59 -7.67 4.76
CA GLY A 98 -8.70 -7.87 3.32
C GLY A 98 -8.40 -6.62 2.51
N LEU A 99 -8.66 -6.74 1.21
CA LEU A 99 -8.67 -5.66 0.23
C LEU A 99 -10.11 -5.40 -0.22
N PRO A 100 -10.45 -4.17 -0.66
CA PRO A 100 -11.76 -3.91 -1.29
C PRO A 100 -12.11 -4.90 -2.41
N ALA A 101 -11.12 -5.32 -3.19
CA ALA A 101 -11.25 -6.29 -4.27
C ALA A 101 -11.78 -7.67 -3.82
N ASP A 102 -11.59 -8.08 -2.57
CA ASP A 102 -12.06 -9.38 -2.06
C ASP A 102 -13.58 -9.52 -2.10
N ALA A 103 -14.31 -8.40 -2.11
CA ALA A 103 -15.77 -8.43 -2.24
C ALA A 103 -16.24 -8.92 -3.62
N GLY A 104 -15.35 -8.94 -4.61
CA GLY A 104 -15.67 -9.29 -5.99
C GLY A 104 -14.69 -10.25 -6.67
N TRP A 105 -13.51 -10.52 -6.14
CA TRP A 105 -12.52 -11.39 -6.75
C TRP A 105 -11.82 -12.25 -5.71
N ASP A 106 -11.59 -13.52 -6.05
CA ASP A 106 -10.65 -14.37 -5.33
C ASP A 106 -9.21 -14.00 -5.73
N LEU A 107 -8.44 -13.59 -4.73
CA LEU A 107 -7.04 -13.17 -4.89
C LEU A 107 -6.05 -14.21 -4.32
N GLU A 108 -6.49 -15.39 -3.89
CA GLU A 108 -5.61 -16.41 -3.29
C GLU A 108 -4.43 -16.76 -4.20
N GLY A 109 -4.67 -16.89 -5.51
CA GLY A 109 -3.61 -17.15 -6.50
C GLY A 109 -2.56 -16.04 -6.62
N ILE A 110 -2.90 -14.80 -6.25
CA ILE A 110 -1.98 -13.64 -6.25
C ILE A 110 -1.30 -13.50 -4.88
N ARG A 111 -2.03 -13.80 -3.80
CA ARG A 111 -1.53 -13.83 -2.42
C ARG A 111 -0.51 -14.95 -2.17
N GLY A 112 -0.34 -15.85 -3.13
CA GLY A 112 0.53 -17.01 -3.08
C GLY A 112 1.82 -16.79 -2.27
N LEU A 113 1.95 -17.58 -1.21
CA LEU A 113 3.12 -17.84 -0.36
C LEU A 113 4.10 -16.65 -0.16
N GLY A 114 3.57 -15.57 0.42
CA GLY A 114 4.35 -14.48 1.01
C GLY A 114 4.60 -13.29 0.09
N ASP A 115 4.00 -13.26 -1.11
CA ASP A 115 3.97 -12.06 -1.93
C ASP A 115 3.15 -10.96 -1.25
N ARG A 116 3.63 -9.72 -1.35
CA ARG A 116 2.94 -8.54 -0.83
C ARG A 116 2.02 -7.95 -1.87
N VAL A 117 0.72 -8.11 -1.63
CA VAL A 117 -0.32 -7.55 -2.47
C VAL A 117 -0.76 -6.19 -1.90
N ALA A 118 -1.03 -5.24 -2.78
CA ALA A 118 -1.66 -3.98 -2.42
C ALA A 118 -2.72 -3.59 -3.46
N GLU A 119 -3.82 -3.01 -3.01
CA GLU A 119 -4.83 -2.44 -3.90
C GLU A 119 -4.57 -0.96 -4.15
N ILE A 120 -4.64 -0.54 -5.42
CA ILE A 120 -4.72 0.87 -5.80
C ILE A 120 -6.18 1.28 -5.80
N SER A 121 -6.52 2.25 -4.94
CA SER A 121 -7.88 2.75 -4.78
C SER A 121 -7.93 4.28 -4.78
N SER A 122 -9.14 4.83 -4.69
CA SER A 122 -9.40 6.27 -4.50
C SER A 122 -8.65 7.21 -5.47
N LEU A 123 -8.50 6.81 -6.74
CA LEU A 123 -7.83 7.64 -7.75
C LEU A 123 -8.74 8.80 -8.19
N ALA A 124 -8.30 10.03 -7.94
CA ALA A 124 -9.01 11.23 -8.35
C ALA A 124 -8.06 12.34 -8.83
N ILE A 125 -8.53 13.13 -9.80
CA ILE A 125 -7.83 14.32 -10.31
C ILE A 125 -8.86 15.45 -10.37
N LYS A 126 -8.51 16.64 -9.89
CA LYS A 126 -9.39 17.81 -9.87
C LYS A 126 -9.77 18.23 -11.30
N ARG A 127 -11.03 18.61 -11.52
CA ARG A 127 -11.62 18.81 -12.86
C ARG A 127 -10.79 19.71 -13.79
N GLY A 128 -10.28 20.84 -13.28
CA GLY A 128 -9.43 21.77 -14.04
C GLY A 128 -8.12 21.15 -14.55
N TRP A 129 -7.62 20.14 -13.86
CA TRP A 129 -6.35 19.47 -14.15
C TRP A 129 -6.48 18.26 -15.09
N ARG A 130 -7.71 17.87 -15.46
CA ARG A 130 -7.97 16.70 -16.32
C ARG A 130 -7.68 16.96 -17.82
N ARG A 131 -7.57 18.22 -18.26
CA ARG A 131 -7.51 18.61 -19.69
C ARG A 131 -6.28 18.06 -20.42
N ARG A 132 -5.11 18.01 -19.76
CA ARG A 132 -3.89 17.41 -20.31
C ARG A 132 -3.74 15.97 -19.82
N ARG A 133 -4.39 15.03 -20.52
CA ARG A 133 -4.33 13.60 -20.18
C ARG A 133 -2.88 13.15 -20.03
N GLY A 134 -2.55 12.67 -18.84
CA GLY A 134 -1.23 12.17 -18.47
C GLY A 134 -0.30 13.18 -17.80
N PHE A 135 -0.56 14.48 -17.88
CA PHE A 135 0.32 15.49 -17.27
C PHE A 135 0.37 15.37 -15.74
N ILE A 136 -0.76 15.12 -15.09
CA ILE A 136 -0.83 14.88 -13.63
C ILE A 136 -0.93 13.39 -13.32
N LEU A 137 -1.75 12.65 -14.08
CA LEU A 137 -1.98 11.22 -13.84
C LEU A 137 -0.70 10.38 -13.93
N MET A 138 0.14 10.60 -14.96
CA MET A 138 1.32 9.75 -15.15
C MET A 138 2.37 9.98 -14.06
N PRO A 139 2.71 11.23 -13.67
CA PRO A 139 3.58 11.45 -12.52
C PRO A 139 3.00 10.89 -11.22
N LEU A 140 1.69 11.00 -10.97
CA LEU A 140 1.06 10.42 -9.78
C LEU A 140 1.28 8.89 -9.72
N VAL A 141 0.98 8.20 -10.82
CA VAL A 141 1.16 6.73 -10.91
C VAL A 141 2.64 6.34 -10.90
N LYS A 142 3.55 7.19 -11.40
CA LYS A 142 4.99 6.97 -11.29
C LYS A 142 5.47 7.11 -9.85
N PHE A 143 5.03 8.14 -9.12
CA PHE A 143 5.34 8.29 -7.71
C PHE A 143 4.86 7.05 -6.94
N LEU A 144 3.62 6.61 -7.20
CA LEU A 144 3.08 5.35 -6.66
C LEU A 144 3.97 4.14 -6.97
N TYR A 145 4.37 3.95 -8.23
CA TYR A 145 5.22 2.83 -8.63
C TYR A 145 6.56 2.83 -7.87
N GLU A 146 7.21 3.99 -7.78
CA GLU A 146 8.48 4.12 -7.06
C GLU A 146 8.30 3.94 -5.54
N TYR A 147 7.24 4.51 -4.97
CA TYR A 147 6.89 4.31 -3.56
C TYR A 147 6.67 2.82 -3.26
N ALA A 148 5.85 2.15 -4.06
CA ALA A 148 5.50 0.75 -3.84
C ALA A 148 6.72 -0.18 -3.93
N VAL A 149 7.60 0.04 -4.92
CA VAL A 149 8.79 -0.80 -5.11
C VAL A 149 9.88 -0.49 -4.08
N LYS A 150 10.18 0.79 -3.83
CA LYS A 150 11.34 1.19 -3.01
C LYS A 150 11.02 1.32 -1.52
N TYR A 151 9.78 1.63 -1.16
CA TYR A 151 9.40 2.03 0.20
C TYR A 151 8.40 1.06 0.84
N ALA A 152 7.33 0.65 0.15
CA ALA A 152 6.34 -0.26 0.72
C ALA A 152 6.69 -1.76 0.50
N GLY A 153 7.59 -2.05 -0.46
CA GLY A 153 7.99 -3.42 -0.78
C GLY A 153 6.84 -4.26 -1.29
N VAL A 154 6.00 -3.70 -2.18
CA VAL A 154 4.86 -4.36 -2.82
C VAL A 154 5.36 -5.23 -3.98
N ASP A 155 4.83 -6.45 -4.11
CA ASP A 155 5.08 -7.35 -5.24
C ASP A 155 3.98 -7.25 -6.30
N HIS A 156 2.72 -7.15 -5.89
CA HIS A 156 1.59 -7.09 -6.80
C HIS A 156 0.67 -5.92 -6.48
N PHE A 157 0.26 -5.22 -7.52
CA PHE A 157 -0.91 -4.38 -7.45
C PHE A 157 -2.16 -5.14 -7.87
N VAL A 158 -3.26 -4.82 -7.20
CA VAL A 158 -4.62 -5.10 -7.62
C VAL A 158 -5.34 -3.77 -7.81
N ALA A 159 -6.25 -3.69 -8.78
CA ALA A 159 -7.11 -2.53 -8.97
C ALA A 159 -8.46 -2.97 -9.53
N ILE A 160 -9.54 -2.44 -8.97
CA ILE A 160 -10.88 -2.61 -9.53
C ILE A 160 -11.23 -1.36 -10.32
N THR A 161 -11.57 -1.54 -11.59
CA THR A 161 -11.74 -0.43 -12.53
C THR A 161 -13.06 -0.54 -13.28
N ASN A 162 -13.54 0.58 -13.81
CA ASN A 162 -14.58 0.56 -14.84
C ASN A 162 -13.94 0.27 -16.22
N GLN A 163 -14.78 -0.02 -17.23
CA GLN A 163 -14.31 -0.34 -18.57
C GLN A 163 -13.43 0.74 -19.22
N SER A 164 -13.70 2.03 -18.96
CA SER A 164 -12.94 3.13 -19.55
C SER A 164 -11.51 3.17 -18.97
N ALA A 165 -11.40 3.05 -17.65
CA ALA A 165 -10.13 3.01 -16.94
C ALA A 165 -9.34 1.74 -17.24
N ARG A 166 -10.00 0.58 -17.41
CA ARG A 166 -9.35 -0.69 -17.78
C ARG A 166 -8.39 -0.54 -18.97
N PHE A 167 -8.78 0.22 -20.01
CA PHE A 167 -7.91 0.43 -21.16
C PHE A 167 -6.61 1.15 -20.82
N PHE A 168 -6.66 2.12 -19.91
CA PHE A 168 -5.46 2.81 -19.40
C PHE A 168 -4.57 1.83 -18.64
N TYR A 169 -5.13 1.09 -17.68
CA TYR A 169 -4.40 0.11 -16.88
C TYR A 169 -3.76 -0.99 -17.76
N ARG A 170 -4.50 -1.54 -18.72
CA ARG A 170 -4.02 -2.61 -19.62
C ARG A 170 -2.99 -2.14 -20.63
N HIS A 171 -3.27 -1.05 -21.34
CA HIS A 171 -2.46 -0.66 -22.51
C HIS A 171 -1.31 0.29 -22.18
N ILE A 172 -1.40 1.05 -21.09
CA ILE A 172 -0.34 1.95 -20.60
C ILE A 172 0.41 1.30 -19.45
N LEU A 173 -0.29 0.97 -18.35
CA LEU A 173 0.35 0.46 -17.13
C LEU A 173 0.66 -1.04 -17.16
N ARG A 174 0.25 -1.75 -18.23
CA ARG A 174 0.53 -3.18 -18.46
C ARG A 174 -0.08 -4.12 -17.43
N PHE A 175 -1.17 -3.71 -16.78
CA PHE A 175 -1.98 -4.61 -15.96
C PHE A 175 -2.60 -5.71 -16.83
N GLN A 176 -2.80 -6.86 -16.21
CA GLN A 176 -3.55 -7.99 -16.76
C GLN A 176 -4.93 -8.02 -16.12
N ASP A 177 -5.91 -8.56 -16.85
CA ASP A 177 -7.24 -8.76 -16.29
C ASP A 177 -7.21 -9.94 -15.33
N LEU A 178 -7.88 -9.80 -14.18
CA LEU A 178 -8.23 -10.94 -13.34
C LEU A 178 -9.33 -11.76 -14.03
N ASP A 179 -9.46 -13.03 -13.65
CA ASP A 179 -10.50 -13.90 -14.21
C ASP A 179 -11.89 -13.31 -13.90
N GLN A 180 -12.59 -12.93 -14.96
CA GLN A 180 -13.91 -12.30 -14.85
C GLN A 180 -15.01 -13.29 -14.52
N ARG A 181 -14.77 -14.61 -14.66
CA ARG A 181 -15.72 -15.64 -14.20
C ARG A 181 -15.83 -15.64 -12.68
N LEU A 182 -14.80 -15.16 -11.99
CA LEU A 182 -14.75 -15.01 -10.54
C LEU A 182 -15.27 -13.64 -10.08
N ALA A 183 -15.70 -12.76 -11.01
CA ALA A 183 -16.29 -11.48 -10.66
C ALA A 183 -17.61 -11.70 -9.92
N GLY A 184 -17.59 -11.55 -8.60
CA GLY A 184 -18.75 -11.67 -7.74
C GLY A 184 -19.85 -10.68 -8.13
N LYS A 185 -21.12 -11.09 -7.99
CA LYS A 185 -22.29 -10.25 -8.26
C LYS A 185 -22.47 -9.08 -7.27
N SER A 186 -21.58 -8.93 -6.29
CA SER A 186 -21.77 -8.14 -5.07
C SER A 186 -20.72 -7.03 -4.83
N TYR A 187 -19.88 -6.67 -5.82
CA TYR A 187 -18.95 -5.55 -5.62
C TYR A 187 -19.72 -4.22 -5.51
N GLN A 188 -19.98 -3.78 -4.27
CA GLN A 188 -20.76 -2.58 -3.95
C GLN A 188 -19.90 -1.39 -3.52
N PHE A 189 -18.57 -1.46 -3.67
CA PHE A 189 -17.68 -0.38 -3.24
C PHE A 189 -17.88 0.92 -4.03
N VAL A 190 -18.38 0.83 -5.26
CA VAL A 190 -18.88 1.95 -6.06
C VAL A 190 -20.06 1.47 -6.91
N LYS A 191 -20.95 2.38 -7.28
CA LYS A 191 -22.02 2.12 -8.27
C LYS A 191 -21.39 1.90 -9.64
N THR A 192 -21.35 0.64 -10.09
CA THR A 192 -20.88 0.30 -11.43
C THR A 192 -21.57 -0.94 -11.96
N ASP A 193 -22.07 -0.86 -13.18
CA ASP A 193 -22.79 -1.98 -13.81
C ASP A 193 -21.87 -3.15 -14.17
N ARG A 194 -20.56 -2.88 -14.32
CA ARG A 194 -19.57 -3.89 -14.74
C ARG A 194 -18.15 -3.54 -14.30
N PRO A 195 -17.74 -3.93 -13.08
CA PRO A 195 -16.38 -3.73 -12.61
C PRO A 195 -15.42 -4.73 -13.27
N TRP A 196 -14.14 -4.35 -13.39
CA TRP A 196 -13.05 -5.15 -13.93
C TRP A 196 -11.90 -5.20 -12.93
N GLY A 197 -11.67 -6.37 -12.35
CA GLY A 197 -10.47 -6.65 -11.57
C GLY A 197 -9.24 -6.78 -12.46
N MET A 198 -8.15 -6.14 -12.05
CA MET A 198 -6.89 -6.13 -12.77
C MET A 198 -5.71 -6.29 -11.81
N THR A 199 -4.60 -6.86 -12.29
CA THR A 199 -3.38 -7.05 -11.51
C THR A 199 -2.10 -6.69 -12.27
N LEU A 200 -1.06 -6.29 -11.55
CA LEU A 200 0.29 -6.04 -12.07
C LEU A 200 1.34 -6.61 -11.11
N ASP A 201 2.15 -7.56 -11.60
CA ASP A 201 3.36 -8.03 -10.93
C ASP A 201 4.49 -7.01 -11.11
N LEU A 202 4.85 -6.31 -10.04
CA LEU A 202 5.87 -5.26 -10.01
C LEU A 202 7.29 -5.79 -10.24
N ARG A 203 7.55 -7.05 -9.93
CA ARG A 203 8.85 -7.70 -10.19
C ARG A 203 9.07 -7.87 -11.69
N ARG A 204 7.99 -8.07 -12.44
CA ARG A 204 8.01 -8.20 -13.92
C ARG A 204 7.76 -6.87 -14.64
N ALA A 205 7.13 -5.89 -13.99
CA ALA A 205 6.74 -4.61 -14.59
C ALA A 205 7.89 -3.89 -15.30
N ARG A 206 9.08 -3.83 -14.70
CA ARG A 206 10.27 -3.19 -15.31
C ARG A 206 10.62 -3.80 -16.69
N LYS A 207 10.57 -5.13 -16.80
CA LYS A 207 10.84 -5.85 -18.06
C LYS A 207 9.75 -5.58 -19.08
N GLU A 208 8.49 -5.59 -18.65
CA GLU A 208 7.34 -5.31 -19.51
C GLU A 208 7.33 -3.86 -20.03
N PHE A 209 7.68 -2.89 -19.20
CA PHE A 209 7.82 -1.50 -19.64
C PHE A 209 8.93 -1.37 -20.69
N ARG A 210 10.08 -2.03 -20.49
CA ARG A 210 11.18 -2.04 -21.46
C ARG A 210 10.73 -2.60 -22.80
N ARG A 211 10.08 -3.77 -22.81
CA ARG A 211 9.54 -4.40 -24.02
C ARG A 211 8.56 -3.48 -24.76
N ALA A 212 7.64 -2.84 -24.03
CA ALA A 212 6.65 -1.94 -24.61
C ALA A 212 7.23 -0.63 -25.17
N SER A 213 8.46 -0.27 -24.79
CA SER A 213 9.08 1.02 -25.10
C SER A 213 10.10 0.97 -26.26
N VAL A 214 10.34 -0.21 -26.85
CA VAL A 214 11.25 -0.37 -27.99
C VAL A 214 10.80 0.53 -29.16
N GLY A 215 11.73 1.31 -29.71
CA GLY A 215 11.50 2.23 -30.83
C GLY A 215 10.56 3.40 -30.52
N LYS A 216 10.28 3.71 -29.24
CA LYS A 216 9.42 4.85 -28.86
C LYS A 216 10.24 6.11 -28.59
N SER A 217 9.70 7.24 -29.04
CA SER A 217 10.20 8.57 -28.67
C SER A 217 10.14 8.76 -27.15
N ASP A 218 10.94 9.67 -26.63
CA ASP A 218 11.06 9.94 -25.20
C ASP A 218 9.71 10.28 -24.52
N SER A 219 8.89 11.12 -25.17
CA SER A 219 7.53 11.47 -24.74
C SER A 219 6.51 10.32 -24.74
N ARG A 220 6.89 9.14 -25.24
CA ARG A 220 6.06 7.92 -25.32
C ARG A 220 6.75 6.69 -24.72
N ASN A 221 7.94 6.86 -24.17
CA ASN A 221 8.75 5.77 -23.63
C ASN A 221 8.42 5.55 -22.15
N ILE A 222 7.50 4.62 -21.87
CA ILE A 222 7.05 4.34 -20.50
C ILE A 222 8.17 3.76 -19.63
N PHE A 223 9.13 3.04 -20.21
CA PHE A 223 10.30 2.52 -19.47
C PHE A 223 11.16 3.66 -18.94
N ARG A 224 11.57 4.59 -19.81
CA ARG A 224 12.33 5.78 -19.40
C ARG A 224 11.54 6.57 -18.36
N PHE A 225 10.26 6.77 -18.59
CA PHE A 225 9.41 7.53 -17.67
C PHE A 225 9.30 6.88 -16.29
N PHE A 226 8.95 5.61 -16.17
CA PHE A 226 8.76 4.96 -14.87
C PHE A 226 10.07 4.59 -14.19
N CYS A 227 11.10 4.17 -14.94
CA CYS A 227 12.27 3.51 -14.37
C CYS A 227 13.56 4.36 -14.35
N GLU A 228 13.64 5.44 -15.11
CA GLU A 228 14.88 6.22 -15.26
C GLU A 228 14.69 7.71 -14.94
N ARG A 229 13.58 8.30 -15.39
CA ARG A 229 13.28 9.73 -15.20
C ARG A 229 13.11 10.04 -13.72
N ARG A 230 13.70 11.15 -13.29
CA ARG A 230 13.49 11.73 -11.97
C ARG A 230 12.71 13.04 -12.11
N PHE A 231 11.94 13.37 -11.08
CA PHE A 231 11.19 14.61 -11.00
C PHE A 231 11.54 15.32 -9.71
N GLU A 232 11.94 16.58 -9.78
CA GLU A 232 12.30 17.39 -8.60
C GLU A 232 11.13 17.52 -7.62
N GLY A 233 9.90 17.59 -8.12
CA GLY A 233 8.69 17.65 -7.30
C GLY A 233 8.34 16.34 -6.57
N PHE A 234 9.08 15.25 -6.74
CA PHE A 234 8.81 14.00 -6.00
C PHE A 234 9.46 14.05 -4.62
N GLN A 235 8.63 14.08 -3.58
CA GLN A 235 9.07 14.09 -2.19
C GLN A 235 8.71 12.75 -1.55
N PHE A 236 9.69 11.83 -1.51
CA PHE A 236 9.51 10.54 -0.84
C PHE A 236 9.75 10.66 0.67
N PRO A 237 9.14 9.77 1.50
CA PRO A 237 9.34 9.79 2.94
C PRO A 237 10.80 9.62 3.33
N LYS A 238 11.27 10.45 4.28
CA LYS A 238 12.59 10.29 4.90
C LYS A 238 12.52 9.22 5.98
N ARG A 239 13.46 8.28 5.99
CA ARG A 239 13.46 7.11 6.89
C ARG A 239 14.80 6.96 7.58
N GLU A 240 14.79 6.89 8.91
CA GLU A 240 15.97 6.48 9.68
C GLU A 240 16.15 4.96 9.61
N PHE A 241 15.03 4.23 9.71
CA PHE A 241 15.00 2.78 9.63
C PHE A 241 14.03 2.28 8.56
N PHE A 242 14.28 1.07 8.09
CA PHE A 242 13.43 0.37 7.14
C PHE A 242 12.06 0.10 7.74
N LYS A 243 11.00 0.43 6.99
CA LYS A 243 9.61 0.13 7.30
C LYS A 243 8.83 -0.01 6.00
N SER A 244 7.59 -0.45 6.06
CA SER A 244 6.77 -0.64 4.85
C SER A 244 5.42 0.05 4.88
N PHE A 245 5.25 1.03 5.75
CA PHE A 245 4.01 1.77 5.90
C PHE A 245 4.30 3.23 6.23
N ASP A 246 3.42 4.11 5.76
CA ASP A 246 3.42 5.53 6.06
C ASP A 246 1.95 5.95 6.26
N SER A 247 1.58 6.11 7.53
CA SER A 247 0.22 6.48 7.93
C SER A 247 0.15 7.96 8.25
N VAL A 248 -0.88 8.63 7.73
CA VAL A 248 -1.24 10.02 8.08
C VAL A 248 -2.12 10.09 9.34
N LEU A 249 -2.50 8.93 9.89
CA LEU A 249 -3.51 8.83 10.92
C LEU A 249 -2.92 9.13 12.31
N ASP A 250 -3.57 10.03 13.03
CA ASP A 250 -3.41 10.21 14.47
C ASP A 250 -4.75 9.92 15.18
N ALA A 251 -4.75 10.00 16.52
CA ALA A 251 -5.97 9.73 17.29
C ALA A 251 -7.11 10.71 16.97
N LYS A 252 -6.80 11.96 16.59
CA LYS A 252 -7.81 12.97 16.24
C LYS A 252 -8.44 12.68 14.89
N VAL A 253 -7.64 12.29 13.89
CA VAL A 253 -8.13 11.87 12.57
C VAL A 253 -9.02 10.63 12.70
N LEU A 254 -8.62 9.64 13.50
CA LEU A 254 -9.50 8.49 13.78
C LEU A 254 -10.76 8.90 14.54
N GLN A 255 -10.72 9.92 15.39
CA GLN A 255 -11.91 10.39 16.12
C GLN A 255 -12.92 11.01 15.17
N MET A 256 -12.45 11.77 14.20
CA MET A 256 -13.32 12.23 13.14
C MET A 256 -13.94 11.07 12.38
N PHE A 257 -13.16 10.02 12.10
CA PHE A 257 -13.66 8.85 11.39
C PHE A 257 -14.75 8.09 12.16
N PHE A 258 -14.52 7.76 13.44
CA PHE A 258 -15.42 6.91 14.23
C PHE A 258 -16.56 7.66 14.92
N CYS A 259 -16.39 8.95 15.21
CA CYS A 259 -17.37 9.73 15.98
C CYS A 259 -18.12 10.77 15.15
N GLN A 260 -17.53 11.25 14.04
CA GLN A 260 -18.05 12.39 13.27
C GLN A 260 -18.24 12.07 11.76
N GLY A 261 -17.73 10.92 11.32
CA GLY A 261 -17.66 10.52 9.92
C GLY A 261 -18.94 9.85 9.42
N PRO A 262 -19.02 9.54 8.11
CA PRO A 262 -20.17 8.87 7.52
C PRO A 262 -20.26 7.38 7.87
N LEU A 263 -19.27 6.83 8.57
CA LEU A 263 -19.24 5.45 9.05
C LEU A 263 -19.60 5.43 10.53
N SER A 264 -20.76 4.87 10.82
CA SER A 264 -21.15 4.50 12.17
C SER A 264 -20.28 3.34 12.67
N ALA A 265 -20.16 3.18 13.99
CA ALA A 265 -19.48 2.01 14.54
C ALA A 265 -20.02 0.70 13.94
N SER A 266 -21.34 0.60 13.72
CA SER A 266 -22.03 -0.54 13.09
C SER A 266 -21.56 -0.89 11.68
N ASP A 267 -20.91 0.01 10.95
CA ASP A 267 -20.42 -0.26 9.59
C ASP A 267 -19.09 -1.03 9.58
N ILE A 268 -18.50 -1.27 10.75
CA ILE A 268 -17.26 -2.03 10.93
C ILE A 268 -17.57 -3.26 11.78
N SER A 269 -17.22 -4.44 11.25
CA SER A 269 -17.39 -5.71 11.95
C SER A 269 -16.59 -5.74 13.25
N ASP A 270 -17.00 -6.58 14.20
CA ASP A 270 -16.26 -6.73 15.45
C ASP A 270 -14.83 -7.23 15.22
N GLU A 271 -14.64 -8.09 14.22
CA GLU A 271 -13.33 -8.61 13.82
C GLU A 271 -12.41 -7.50 13.32
N ASP A 272 -12.94 -6.59 12.48
CA ASP A 272 -12.20 -5.44 11.98
C ASP A 272 -11.85 -4.46 13.11
N ARG A 273 -12.79 -4.20 14.04
CA ARG A 273 -12.54 -3.34 15.21
C ARG A 273 -11.45 -3.93 16.10
N GLU A 274 -11.54 -5.22 16.39
CA GLU A 274 -10.58 -5.93 17.24
C GLU A 274 -9.19 -5.98 16.58
N PHE A 275 -9.13 -6.16 15.27
CA PHE A 275 -7.88 -6.04 14.53
C PHE A 275 -7.30 -4.62 14.59
N LEU A 276 -8.10 -3.57 14.35
CA LEU A 276 -7.64 -2.19 14.45
C LEU A 276 -7.11 -1.87 15.86
N ARG A 277 -7.76 -2.34 16.92
CA ARG A 277 -7.30 -2.18 18.30
C ARG A 277 -5.99 -2.92 18.58
N SER A 278 -5.76 -4.06 17.92
CA SER A 278 -4.49 -4.80 18.02
C SER A 278 -3.30 -4.04 17.42
N VAL A 279 -3.55 -3.19 16.42
CA VAL A 279 -2.52 -2.35 15.80
C VAL A 279 -2.37 -1.03 16.55
N TYR A 280 -3.49 -0.31 16.75
CA TYR A 280 -3.58 0.94 17.50
C TYR A 280 -3.69 0.73 19.01
N HIS A 281 -2.70 0.04 19.57
CA HIS A 281 -2.65 -0.36 20.96
C HIS A 281 -2.41 0.79 21.96
N PHE A 282 -2.02 2.00 21.51
CA PHE A 282 -1.78 3.13 22.41
C PHE A 282 -3.08 3.68 23.01
N ASN A 283 -2.98 4.19 24.24
CA ASN A 283 -4.13 4.65 25.02
C ASN A 283 -4.96 5.72 24.31
N GLU A 284 -4.30 6.66 23.61
CA GLU A 284 -4.98 7.70 22.84
C GLU A 284 -5.90 7.15 21.74
N PHE A 285 -5.53 6.05 21.09
CA PHE A 285 -6.36 5.42 20.06
C PHE A 285 -7.44 4.52 20.65
N ARG A 286 -7.15 3.84 21.77
CA ARG A 286 -8.11 2.96 22.46
C ARG A 286 -9.37 3.69 22.94
N LYS A 287 -9.24 5.00 23.22
CA LYS A 287 -10.35 5.90 23.58
C LYS A 287 -11.27 6.25 22.41
N VAL A 288 -10.79 6.06 21.18
CA VAL A 288 -11.43 6.55 19.95
C VAL A 288 -11.98 5.41 19.12
N ILE A 289 -11.26 4.29 19.05
CA ILE A 289 -11.69 3.10 18.31
C ILE A 289 -12.72 2.37 19.17
N PRO A 290 -13.96 2.16 18.66
CA PRO A 290 -15.00 1.46 19.41
C PRO A 290 -14.52 0.08 19.89
N PRO A 291 -14.89 -0.35 21.11
CA PRO A 291 -14.56 -1.69 21.57
C PRO A 291 -15.21 -2.75 20.67
N GLY A 292 -14.53 -3.88 20.47
CA GLY A 292 -15.15 -5.07 19.89
C GLY A 292 -16.12 -5.72 20.89
N LEU A 293 -17.11 -6.45 20.39
CA LEU A 293 -18.07 -7.17 21.25
C LEU A 293 -17.48 -8.40 21.95
N ILE A 294 -16.29 -8.87 21.55
CA ILE A 294 -15.60 -10.02 22.16
C ILE A 294 -14.28 -9.54 22.78
N PRO A 295 -14.20 -9.37 24.11
CA PRO A 295 -12.97 -8.98 24.79
C PRO A 295 -11.84 -10.00 24.61
N GLY A 296 -10.65 -9.56 24.22
CA GLY A 296 -9.41 -10.30 24.43
C GLY A 296 -8.98 -11.29 23.32
N ARG A 297 -9.70 -11.40 22.20
CA ARG A 297 -9.36 -12.39 21.15
C ARG A 297 -8.11 -11.99 20.33
N LEU A 298 -7.85 -10.70 20.11
CA LEU A 298 -6.64 -10.20 19.42
C LEU A 298 -5.87 -9.17 20.24
N ASP A 299 -6.09 -9.10 21.55
CA ASP A 299 -5.43 -8.13 22.43
C ASP A 299 -3.94 -8.52 22.60
N ARG A 300 -3.16 -8.18 21.58
CA ARG A 300 -1.73 -8.43 21.53
C ARG A 300 -1.04 -7.40 22.42
N LYS A 301 -0.21 -7.89 23.34
CA LYS A 301 0.61 -7.03 24.21
C LYS A 301 1.55 -6.10 23.43
N HIS A 302 1.98 -6.49 22.24
CA HIS A 302 2.91 -5.74 21.41
C HIS A 302 2.38 -5.61 19.97
N PRO A 303 2.39 -4.39 19.39
CA PRO A 303 2.05 -4.19 18.00
C PRO A 303 3.00 -4.96 17.10
N ARG A 304 2.54 -5.21 15.89
CA ARG A 304 3.31 -5.85 14.84
C ARG A 304 3.41 -4.89 13.68
N PHE A 305 4.57 -4.87 13.03
CA PHE A 305 4.90 -3.87 12.03
C PHE A 305 5.34 -4.55 10.74
N PRO A 306 4.69 -4.27 9.61
CA PRO A 306 5.09 -4.82 8.32
C PRO A 306 6.42 -4.20 7.90
N VAL A 307 7.37 -5.07 7.56
CA VAL A 307 8.69 -4.69 7.05
C VAL A 307 9.05 -5.58 5.86
N ARG A 308 10.07 -5.23 5.10
CA ARG A 308 10.62 -6.13 4.08
C ARG A 308 12.11 -5.99 4.06
N ILE A 309 12.76 -6.86 4.82
CA ILE A 309 14.20 -6.78 5.07
C ILE A 309 14.82 -8.11 4.69
N LYS A 310 15.87 -8.09 3.88
CA LYS A 310 16.67 -9.28 3.61
C LYS A 310 17.68 -9.46 4.74
N GLY A 311 17.88 -10.69 5.16
CA GLY A 311 18.77 -11.04 6.24
C GLY A 311 19.32 -12.44 6.11
N PHE A 312 20.01 -12.89 7.15
CA PHE A 312 20.60 -14.21 7.20
C PHE A 312 20.32 -14.89 8.55
N LEU A 313 20.09 -16.20 8.48
CA LEU A 313 20.21 -17.10 9.62
C LEU A 313 21.65 -17.56 9.71
N ARG A 314 22.26 -17.43 10.88
CA ARG A 314 23.58 -18.00 11.18
C ARG A 314 23.39 -19.30 11.97
N GLY A 315 24.00 -20.38 11.46
CA GLY A 315 24.09 -21.65 12.18
C GLY A 315 24.98 -21.58 13.42
N SER A 316 25.10 -22.71 14.13
CA SER A 316 26.03 -22.86 15.26
C SER A 316 27.51 -22.76 14.84
N THR A 317 27.82 -23.08 13.58
CA THR A 317 29.12 -22.85 12.94
C THR A 317 29.01 -21.68 11.96
N GLU A 318 30.01 -20.79 11.93
CA GLU A 318 30.00 -19.56 11.12
C GLU A 318 29.90 -19.80 9.61
N ALA A 319 30.19 -21.02 9.14
CA ALA A 319 30.18 -21.39 7.72
C ALA A 319 28.78 -21.54 7.10
N VAL A 320 27.71 -21.62 7.89
CA VAL A 320 26.34 -21.80 7.37
C VAL A 320 25.52 -20.53 7.55
N SER A 321 25.32 -19.79 6.45
CA SER A 321 24.41 -18.65 6.39
C SER A 321 23.25 -18.90 5.41
N LEU A 322 22.02 -18.88 5.90
CA LEU A 322 20.83 -19.08 5.04
C LEU A 322 20.11 -17.75 4.82
N PRO A 323 19.85 -17.35 3.56
CA PRO A 323 19.15 -16.11 3.26
C PRO A 323 17.69 -16.21 3.70
N ILE A 324 17.21 -15.15 4.34
CA ILE A 324 15.83 -15.02 4.79
C ILE A 324 15.28 -13.64 4.45
N GLU A 325 13.97 -13.52 4.49
CA GLU A 325 13.29 -12.23 4.43
C GLU A 325 12.44 -12.03 5.67
N ILE A 326 12.66 -10.94 6.39
CA ILE A 326 11.86 -10.50 7.53
C ILE A 326 10.67 -9.72 6.96
N LEU A 327 9.46 -10.19 7.28
CA LEU A 327 8.20 -9.67 6.75
C LEU A 327 7.40 -8.85 7.79
N GLU A 328 7.61 -9.16 9.07
CA GLU A 328 6.92 -8.51 10.18
C GLU A 328 7.81 -8.54 11.42
N VAL A 329 7.81 -7.45 12.19
CA VAL A 329 8.55 -7.33 13.45
C VAL A 329 7.65 -6.84 14.59
N SER A 330 8.00 -7.21 15.81
CA SER A 330 7.34 -6.81 17.05
C SER A 330 8.36 -6.85 18.18
N GLN A 331 8.08 -6.20 19.30
CA GLN A 331 9.03 -6.13 20.42
C GLN A 331 9.60 -7.49 20.85
N ARG A 332 8.79 -8.55 20.80
CA ARG A 332 9.17 -9.91 21.24
C ARG A 332 9.05 -10.99 20.18
N GLY A 333 8.83 -10.63 18.90
CA GLY A 333 8.67 -11.63 17.86
C GLY A 333 8.79 -11.05 16.47
N LEU A 334 8.93 -11.94 15.49
CA LEU A 334 9.08 -11.59 14.09
C LEU A 334 8.54 -12.70 13.20
N VAL A 335 8.20 -12.37 11.96
CA VAL A 335 7.81 -13.33 10.92
C VAL A 335 8.85 -13.27 9.81
N ILE A 336 9.37 -14.42 9.42
CA ILE A 336 10.30 -14.56 8.31
C ILE A 336 9.74 -15.46 7.23
N ARG A 337 10.28 -15.30 6.02
CA ARG A 337 10.23 -16.26 4.93
C ARG A 337 11.61 -16.86 4.74
N ALA A 338 11.67 -18.19 4.71
CA ALA A 338 12.87 -18.96 4.42
C ALA A 338 12.53 -20.06 3.41
N HIS A 339 13.27 -20.15 2.31
CA HIS A 339 13.11 -21.23 1.34
C HIS A 339 13.93 -22.43 1.80
N GLU A 340 13.35 -23.64 1.71
CA GLU A 340 14.05 -24.92 1.89
C GLU A 340 14.61 -25.21 3.30
N ILE A 341 13.82 -25.04 4.37
CA ILE A 341 14.29 -25.44 5.71
C ILE A 341 13.22 -26.13 6.56
N GLN A 342 13.57 -27.29 7.13
CA GLN A 342 12.94 -27.85 8.32
C GLN A 342 13.58 -27.21 9.56
N LEU A 343 13.15 -25.99 9.91
CA LEU A 343 13.56 -25.31 11.14
C LEU A 343 12.74 -25.84 12.31
N SER A 344 13.05 -27.04 12.80
CA SER A 344 12.41 -27.58 14.01
C SER A 344 13.34 -27.44 15.23
N GLY A 345 12.81 -26.85 16.30
CA GLY A 345 13.34 -27.01 17.66
C GLY A 345 14.59 -26.22 18.08
N PHE A 346 15.37 -25.63 17.17
CA PHE A 346 16.62 -24.96 17.53
C PHE A 346 16.49 -23.44 17.74
N LYS A 347 17.34 -22.88 18.61
CA LYS A 347 17.59 -21.44 18.70
C LYS A 347 18.35 -21.00 17.45
N MET A 348 17.87 -19.95 16.82
CA MET A 348 18.39 -19.43 15.57
C MET A 348 18.96 -18.04 15.82
N ARG A 349 20.18 -17.77 15.33
CA ARG A 349 20.76 -16.43 15.33
C ARG A 349 20.41 -15.74 14.02
N LEU A 350 19.74 -14.59 14.11
CA LEU A 350 19.36 -13.77 12.97
C LEU A 350 20.28 -12.56 12.89
N CYS A 351 20.71 -12.21 11.68
CA CYS A 351 21.48 -11.01 11.40
C CYS A 351 20.87 -10.28 10.19
N PHE A 352 20.44 -9.04 10.35
CA PHE A 352 19.82 -8.27 9.27
C PHE A 352 19.95 -6.74 9.45
N PRO A 353 20.11 -5.98 8.36
CA PRO A 353 20.15 -4.53 8.42
C PRO A 353 18.76 -3.95 8.69
N ILE A 354 18.66 -2.99 9.61
CA ILE A 354 17.44 -2.21 9.85
C ILE A 354 17.53 -0.81 9.26
N SER A 355 18.70 -0.40 8.80
CA SER A 355 18.95 0.79 7.97
C SER A 355 20.24 0.58 7.18
N ASP A 356 20.63 1.57 6.37
CA ASP A 356 21.91 1.54 5.64
C ASP A 356 23.14 1.56 6.57
N GLN A 357 22.96 1.90 7.85
CA GLN A 357 24.04 2.07 8.82
C GLN A 357 23.96 1.14 10.03
N LYS A 358 22.81 0.51 10.29
CA LYS A 358 22.56 -0.27 11.52
C LYS A 358 22.10 -1.68 11.19
N THR A 359 22.71 -2.65 11.85
CA THR A 359 22.38 -4.07 11.77
C THR A 359 21.92 -4.58 13.12
N VAL A 360 20.94 -5.46 13.14
CA VAL A 360 20.47 -6.15 14.33
C VAL A 360 20.95 -7.59 14.30
N GLU A 361 21.46 -8.03 15.46
CA GLU A 361 21.64 -9.44 15.76
C GLU A 361 20.74 -9.84 16.93
N LEU A 362 20.06 -10.98 16.81
CA LEU A 362 19.19 -11.52 17.86
C LEU A 362 19.09 -13.04 17.78
N GLU A 363 18.64 -13.66 18.87
CA GLU A 363 18.34 -15.08 18.92
C GLU A 363 16.83 -15.29 19.06
N ALA A 364 16.27 -16.18 18.24
CA ALA A 364 14.85 -16.50 18.26
C ALA A 364 14.58 -17.99 18.06
N SER A 365 13.39 -18.43 18.44
CA SER A 365 12.95 -19.82 18.27
C SER A 365 11.62 -19.89 17.52
N PRO A 366 11.40 -20.91 16.68
CA PRO A 366 10.15 -21.10 15.96
C PRO A 366 8.99 -21.36 16.92
N VAL A 367 7.86 -20.70 16.64
CA VAL A 367 6.58 -20.87 17.35
C VAL A 367 5.56 -21.56 16.46
N TRP A 368 5.56 -21.22 15.17
CA TRP A 368 4.69 -21.83 14.17
C TRP A 368 5.36 -21.77 12.80
N MET A 369 4.97 -22.69 11.92
CA MET A 369 5.39 -22.74 10.53
C MET A 369 4.15 -22.91 9.65
N LYS A 370 4.13 -22.24 8.50
CA LYS A 370 3.07 -22.37 7.48
C LYS A 370 3.70 -22.81 6.16
N ALA A 371 2.85 -23.26 5.23
CA ALA A 371 3.25 -23.53 3.86
C ALA A 371 4.02 -22.34 3.24
N GLY A 372 4.90 -22.62 2.28
CA GLY A 372 5.73 -21.62 1.60
C GLY A 372 6.83 -20.98 2.44
N GLY A 373 7.23 -21.63 3.53
CA GLY A 373 8.40 -21.22 4.31
C GLY A 373 8.17 -20.01 5.20
N LEU A 374 6.91 -19.68 5.52
CA LEU A 374 6.57 -18.64 6.49
C LEU A 374 6.71 -19.17 7.91
N ILE A 375 7.50 -18.47 8.74
CA ILE A 375 7.85 -18.93 10.08
C ILE A 375 7.66 -17.78 11.07
N GLY A 376 6.88 -18.03 12.11
CA GLY A 376 6.74 -17.14 13.25
C GLY A 376 7.79 -17.45 14.30
N LEU A 377 8.59 -16.45 14.65
CA LEU A 377 9.68 -16.57 15.61
C LEU A 377 9.38 -15.76 16.89
N LYS A 378 9.73 -16.33 18.04
CA LYS A 378 9.75 -15.64 19.35
C LYS A 378 11.19 -15.28 19.68
N ILE A 379 11.42 -14.00 19.96
CA ILE A 379 12.74 -13.48 20.33
C ILE A 379 13.05 -13.95 21.75
N SER A 380 14.21 -14.58 21.92
CA SER A 380 14.72 -15.10 23.19
C SER A 380 15.85 -14.26 23.76
N ARG A 381 16.68 -13.67 22.89
CA ARG A 381 17.79 -12.77 23.26
C ARG A 381 17.96 -11.70 22.20
N ILE A 382 18.29 -10.48 22.64
CA ILE A 382 18.66 -9.36 21.78
C ILE A 382 20.11 -9.00 22.14
N THR A 383 20.95 -8.76 21.14
CA THR A 383 22.37 -8.54 21.35
C THR A 383 22.67 -7.14 21.93
N ASP A 384 21.90 -6.11 21.57
CA ASP A 384 22.13 -4.72 21.97
C ASP A 384 20.84 -3.86 22.05
N GLY A 385 20.99 -2.55 22.26
CA GLY A 385 19.87 -1.58 22.28
C GLY A 385 19.29 -1.21 20.91
N THR A 386 19.85 -1.72 19.81
CA THR A 386 19.48 -1.34 18.44
C THR A 386 18.06 -1.78 18.11
N TRP A 387 17.68 -3.01 18.52
CA TRP A 387 16.30 -3.51 18.34
C TRP A 387 15.26 -2.66 19.05
N GLY A 388 15.53 -2.28 20.30
CA GLY A 388 14.60 -1.45 21.08
C GLY A 388 14.39 -0.07 20.44
N SER A 389 15.47 0.53 19.90
CA SER A 389 15.39 1.81 19.18
C SER A 389 14.62 1.68 17.87
N TYR A 390 14.79 0.57 17.15
CA TYR A 390 14.03 0.28 15.94
C TYR A 390 12.52 0.15 16.20
N ILE A 391 12.14 -0.63 17.23
CA ILE A 391 10.72 -0.79 17.61
C ILE A 391 10.10 0.55 18.02
N ARG A 392 10.80 1.38 18.81
CA ARG A 392 10.32 2.73 19.17
C ARG A 392 10.12 3.64 17.96
N TYR A 393 10.99 3.55 16.95
CA TYR A 393 10.82 4.29 15.70
C TYR A 393 9.55 3.87 14.93
N LEU A 394 9.28 2.56 14.85
CA LEU A 394 8.08 2.04 14.20
C LEU A 394 6.80 2.42 14.96
N GLU A 395 6.84 2.34 16.29
CA GLU A 395 5.78 2.82 17.18
C GLU A 395 5.50 4.31 17.02
N GLY A 396 6.56 5.13 16.97
CA GLY A 396 6.45 6.57 16.73
C GLY A 396 5.83 6.89 15.36
N SER A 397 6.23 6.15 14.32
CA SER A 397 5.66 6.27 12.98
C SER A 397 4.16 5.95 12.93
N LEU A 398 3.68 5.01 13.75
CA LEU A 398 2.27 4.64 13.80
C LEU A 398 1.41 5.70 14.52
N ARG A 399 2.00 6.44 15.47
CA ARG A 399 1.27 7.47 16.23
C ARG A 399 1.11 8.79 15.47
N ASN A 400 1.81 8.93 14.34
CA ASN A 400 1.94 10.16 13.57
C ASN A 400 2.05 11.42 14.45
N ARG A 401 2.89 11.36 15.50
CA ARG A 401 3.07 12.53 16.37
C ARG A 401 3.74 13.64 15.55
N PRO A 402 3.28 14.89 15.64
CA PRO A 402 4.02 16.01 15.06
C PRO A 402 5.47 15.94 15.58
N LYS A 403 6.43 16.06 14.65
CA LYS A 403 7.84 16.18 15.05
C LYS A 403 7.92 17.38 15.98
N ALA A 404 8.46 17.20 17.18
CA ALA A 404 8.75 18.33 18.05
C ALA A 404 9.61 19.31 17.24
N GLU A 405 9.13 20.56 17.12
CA GLU A 405 9.83 21.66 16.45
C GLU A 405 11.16 21.98 17.15
#